data_AF-A0A2D8FQL7-F1
#
_entry.id   AF-A0A2D8FQL7-F1
#
_cell.length_a   1.000
_cell.length_b   1.000
_cell.length_c   1.000
_cell.angle_alpha   90.00
_cell.angle_beta   90.00
_cell.angle_gamma   90.00
#
_symmetry.space_group_name_H-M   'P 1'
#
loop_
_entity.id
_entity.type
_entity.pdbx_description
1 polymer ?
#
loop_
_entity_poly.entity_id
_entity_poly.type
_entity_poly.pdbx_seq_one_letter_code
_entity_poly.pdbx_strand_id
1 'polypeptide(L)'
;MDNHLKMDFRLADTFTDALARLPAQDQKAVKVSVMDLQLDPSAPGLQMHRITASKDPNFWSARVNRDIRLILHKTGASLLVAYVDHHDAAYAWAERRRIETHPRTGAVQIVEVRERVEEAQPDLARWWTPEEAPLSMVAEAPIRFLFDGLDDEVLLGVGVPEEWLTPVRRTVEDDFFDLAEHLPREAAEALLEYASTGRLQAAVPAAAEANPFEHPDARRRFVAFDNADELAAALEAPWEKWSIFLHPTQREVVARRYNGPAR
;
A
#
# COMPACT_ATOMS: atom_id res chain seq x y z
N MET A 1 2.41 23.76 30.93
CA MET A 1 2.86 22.41 30.55
C MET A 1 2.55 22.32 29.07
N ASP A 2 3.57 22.53 28.24
CA ASP A 2 3.40 22.65 26.80
C ASP A 2 2.89 21.32 26.24
N ASN A 3 1.64 21.36 25.78
CA ASN A 3 1.03 20.29 25.00
C ASN A 3 1.62 20.39 23.58
N HIS A 4 2.90 20.01 23.42
CA HIS A 4 3.42 19.69 22.10
C HIS A 4 2.59 18.51 21.61
N LEU A 5 1.64 18.77 20.71
CA LEU A 5 0.94 17.74 19.95
C LEU A 5 2.01 16.84 19.33
N LYS A 6 2.20 15.65 19.91
CA LYS A 6 3.09 14.62 19.36
C LYS A 6 2.57 14.29 17.98
N MET A 7 3.39 14.55 16.95
CA MET A 7 3.03 14.17 15.59
C MET A 7 3.25 12.67 15.43
N ASP A 8 2.24 11.95 14.95
CA ASP A 8 2.38 10.54 14.63
C ASP A 8 3.28 10.39 13.39
N PHE A 9 4.44 9.77 13.57
CA PHE A 9 5.38 9.52 12.48
C PHE A 9 5.28 8.06 12.02
N ARG A 10 5.08 7.84 10.73
CA ARG A 10 4.92 6.49 10.14
C ARG A 10 5.80 6.30 8.91
N LEU A 11 6.24 5.07 8.67
CA LEU A 11 6.83 4.64 7.40
C LEU A 11 5.92 3.63 6.72
N ALA A 12 5.78 3.74 5.40
CA ALA A 12 5.14 2.72 4.57
C ALA A 12 6.14 1.63 4.13
N ASP A 13 5.65 0.43 3.87
CA ASP A 13 6.41 -0.64 3.22
C ASP A 13 6.87 -0.22 1.81
N THR A 14 6.03 0.49 1.06
CA THR A 14 6.37 1.05 -0.25
C THR A 14 7.57 2.01 -0.21
N PHE A 15 7.74 2.78 0.86
CA PHE A 15 8.95 3.58 1.06
C PHE A 15 10.17 2.68 1.22
N THR A 16 10.04 1.62 1.99
CA THR A 16 11.17 0.75 2.33
C THR A 16 11.61 -0.09 1.14
N ASP A 17 10.66 -0.63 0.38
CA ASP A 17 10.92 -1.35 -0.86
C ASP A 17 11.61 -0.43 -1.89
N ALA A 18 11.17 0.84 -1.98
CA ALA A 18 11.78 1.80 -2.88
C ALA A 18 13.17 2.25 -2.44
N LEU A 19 13.37 2.47 -1.14
CA LEU A 19 14.67 2.77 -0.56
C LEU A 19 15.69 1.68 -0.91
N ALA A 20 15.31 0.41 -0.80
CA ALA A 20 16.19 -0.72 -1.11
C ALA A 20 16.66 -0.75 -2.57
N ARG A 21 15.89 -0.17 -3.50
CA ARG A 21 16.23 -0.08 -4.94
C ARG A 21 17.19 1.07 -5.27
N LEU A 22 17.34 2.06 -4.39
CA LEU A 22 18.21 3.20 -4.63
C LEU A 22 19.69 2.85 -4.47
N PRO A 23 20.62 3.60 -5.11
CA PRO A 23 22.05 3.47 -4.85
C PRO A 23 22.39 3.69 -3.37
N ALA A 24 23.40 2.98 -2.85
CA ALA A 24 23.76 3.03 -1.42
C ALA A 24 24.06 4.45 -0.88
N GLN A 25 24.56 5.34 -1.73
CA GLN A 25 24.77 6.75 -1.36
C GLN A 25 23.45 7.49 -1.13
N ASP A 26 22.46 7.25 -1.98
CA ASP A 26 21.13 7.87 -1.90
C ASP A 26 20.36 7.27 -0.72
N GLN A 27 20.50 5.96 -0.47
CA GLN A 27 19.94 5.33 0.72
C GLN A 27 20.40 6.02 2.01
N LYS A 28 21.71 6.29 2.14
CA LYS A 28 22.26 7.00 3.32
C LYS A 28 21.68 8.40 3.45
N ALA A 29 21.62 9.16 2.34
CA ALA A 29 21.05 10.50 2.35
C ALA A 29 19.58 10.49 2.75
N VAL A 30 18.79 9.55 2.21
CA VAL A 30 17.38 9.36 2.54
C VAL A 30 17.19 9.06 4.02
N LYS A 31 17.95 8.12 4.59
CA LYS A 31 17.85 7.77 6.02
C LYS A 31 18.09 8.99 6.92
N VAL A 32 19.14 9.77 6.62
CA VAL A 32 19.41 11.03 7.34
C VAL A 32 18.25 12.00 7.21
N SER A 33 17.74 12.22 6.00
CA SER A 33 16.60 13.12 5.79
C SER A 33 15.31 12.65 6.48
N VAL A 34 15.08 11.34 6.61
CA VAL A 34 13.93 10.79 7.34
C VAL A 34 14.07 11.02 8.85
N MET A 35 15.28 10.91 9.40
CA MET A 35 15.56 11.28 10.79
C MET A 35 15.36 12.78 11.01
N ASP A 36 15.90 13.62 10.14
CA ASP A 36 15.73 15.08 10.20
C ASP A 36 14.25 15.46 10.11
N LEU A 37 13.49 14.77 9.25
CA LEU A 37 12.05 14.97 9.08
C LEU A 37 11.25 14.63 10.34
N GLN A 38 11.61 13.58 11.08
CA GLN A 38 10.96 13.24 12.35
C GLN A 38 11.27 14.29 13.43
N LEU A 39 12.49 14.83 13.44
CA LEU A 39 12.94 15.82 14.42
C LEU A 39 12.34 17.21 14.16
N ASP A 40 12.41 17.70 12.93
CA ASP A 40 11.86 18.99 12.52
C ASP A 40 11.29 18.94 11.08
N PRO A 41 10.01 18.60 10.95
CA PRO A 41 9.30 18.65 9.66
C PRO A 41 9.09 20.07 9.11
N SER A 42 9.52 21.12 9.78
CA SER A 42 9.46 22.49 9.27
C SER A 42 10.80 23.00 8.70
N ALA A 43 11.85 22.17 8.78
CA ALA A 43 13.19 22.53 8.36
C ALA A 43 13.23 23.03 6.89
N PRO A 44 13.75 24.25 6.61
CA PRO A 44 13.73 24.84 5.26
C PRO A 44 14.44 24.01 4.19
N GLY A 45 15.43 23.21 4.58
CA GLY A 45 16.18 22.33 3.68
C GLY A 45 15.33 21.25 3.02
N LEU A 46 14.23 20.85 3.65
CA LEU A 46 13.31 19.83 3.15
C LEU A 46 12.47 20.33 1.97
N GLN A 47 12.38 21.65 1.74
CA GLN A 47 11.64 22.24 0.62
C GLN A 47 10.28 21.54 0.39
N MET A 48 9.48 21.46 1.45
CA MET A 48 8.21 20.74 1.39
C MET A 48 7.22 21.45 0.48
N HIS A 49 6.69 20.73 -0.50
CA HIS A 49 5.72 21.24 -1.45
C HIS A 49 4.55 20.27 -1.62
N ARG A 50 3.32 20.78 -1.57
CA ARG A 50 2.13 19.99 -1.88
C ARG A 50 2.13 19.58 -3.35
N ILE A 51 1.76 18.34 -3.63
CA ILE A 51 1.69 17.79 -4.99
C ILE A 51 0.28 18.07 -5.54
N THR A 52 0.11 19.20 -6.22
CA THR A 52 -1.21 19.68 -6.67
C THR A 52 -1.84 18.84 -7.78
N ALA A 53 -1.04 18.09 -8.53
CA ALA A 53 -1.50 17.19 -9.58
C ALA A 53 -2.06 15.85 -9.04
N SER A 54 -1.79 15.53 -7.77
CA SER A 54 -2.35 14.35 -7.12
C SER A 54 -3.82 14.55 -6.77
N LYS A 55 -4.58 13.46 -6.85
CA LYS A 55 -5.98 13.40 -6.38
C LYS A 55 -6.07 13.29 -4.86
N ASP A 56 -4.95 12.98 -4.18
CA ASP A 56 -4.85 13.04 -2.73
C ASP A 56 -4.42 14.44 -2.27
N PRO A 57 -5.27 15.18 -1.54
CA PRO A 57 -4.94 16.53 -1.10
C PRO A 57 -3.80 16.59 -0.08
N ASN A 58 -3.46 15.47 0.56
CA ASN A 58 -2.49 15.40 1.64
C ASN A 58 -1.13 14.88 1.18
N PHE A 59 -0.90 14.70 -0.14
CA PHE A 59 0.42 14.37 -0.64
C PHE A 59 1.33 15.59 -0.77
N TRP A 60 2.54 15.43 -0.23
CA TRP A 60 3.61 16.40 -0.23
C TRP A 60 4.90 15.73 -0.71
N SER A 61 5.74 16.51 -1.36
CA SER A 61 7.11 16.15 -1.70
C SER A 61 8.05 16.82 -0.70
N ALA A 62 9.07 16.09 -0.25
CA ALA A 62 10.20 16.66 0.49
C ALA A 62 11.51 16.29 -0.20
N ARG A 63 12.41 17.27 -0.26
CA ARG A 63 13.73 17.14 -0.87
C ARG A 63 14.70 16.42 0.05
N VAL A 64 15.37 15.41 -0.51
CA VAL A 64 16.55 14.76 0.12
C VAL A 64 17.82 15.37 -0.46
N ASN A 65 17.96 15.34 -1.78
CA ASN A 65 19.08 15.93 -2.50
C ASN A 65 18.60 16.55 -3.82
N ARG A 66 19.48 16.78 -4.81
CA ARG A 66 19.06 17.37 -6.10
C ARG A 66 18.02 16.50 -6.81
N ASP A 67 18.21 15.19 -6.75
CA ASP A 67 17.51 14.23 -7.59
C ASP A 67 16.49 13.39 -6.82
N ILE A 68 16.72 13.13 -5.52
CA ILE A 68 15.84 12.28 -4.72
C ILE A 68 14.75 13.08 -4.00
N ARG A 69 13.53 12.54 -3.99
CA ARG A 69 12.36 13.07 -3.28
C ARG A 69 11.71 12.01 -2.41
N LEU A 70 11.30 12.42 -1.22
CA LEU A 70 10.34 11.70 -0.39
C LEU A 70 8.93 12.11 -0.77
N ILE A 71 8.01 11.15 -0.84
CA ILE A 71 6.58 11.40 -0.89
C ILE A 71 6.02 11.19 0.51
N LEU A 72 5.35 12.21 1.01
CA LEU A 72 4.79 12.28 2.35
C LEU A 72 3.27 12.39 2.27
N HIS A 73 2.55 11.69 3.12
CA HIS A 73 1.15 11.99 3.40
C HIS A 73 1.05 12.72 4.73
N LYS A 74 0.70 14.01 4.66
CA LYS A 74 0.74 14.94 5.79
C LYS A 74 -0.66 15.46 6.12
N THR A 75 -1.12 15.14 7.32
CA THR A 75 -2.36 15.67 7.92
C THR A 75 -2.02 16.47 9.18
N GLY A 76 -3.02 16.97 9.91
CA GLY A 76 -2.78 17.84 11.07
C GLY A 76 -1.90 17.23 12.16
N ALA A 77 -2.07 15.94 12.45
CA ALA A 77 -1.34 15.24 13.52
C ALA A 77 -0.56 14.00 13.04
N SER A 78 -0.51 13.73 11.73
CA SER A 78 0.18 12.56 11.19
C SER A 78 1.06 12.92 10.00
N LEU A 79 2.27 12.38 10.02
CA LEU A 79 3.23 12.43 8.92
C LEU A 79 3.65 11.00 8.57
N LEU A 80 3.24 10.56 7.38
CA LEU A 80 3.61 9.27 6.84
C LEU A 80 4.61 9.46 5.70
N VAL A 81 5.77 8.82 5.77
CA VAL A 81 6.68 8.67 4.63
C VAL A 81 6.17 7.52 3.78
N ALA A 82 5.56 7.85 2.65
CA ALA A 82 4.85 6.90 1.79
C ALA A 82 5.75 6.30 0.71
N TYR A 83 6.68 7.08 0.14
CA TYR A 83 7.53 6.61 -0.96
C TYR A 83 8.83 7.40 -1.07
N VAL A 84 9.81 6.88 -1.81
CA VAL A 84 11.05 7.60 -2.15
C VAL A 84 11.50 7.20 -3.54
N ASP A 85 11.93 8.17 -4.35
CA ASP A 85 12.48 7.90 -5.68
C ASP A 85 13.24 9.11 -6.24
N HIS A 86 13.77 8.96 -7.45
CA HIS A 86 14.16 10.08 -8.30
C HIS A 86 12.96 10.99 -8.56
N HIS A 87 13.24 12.28 -8.77
CA HIS A 87 12.27 13.36 -8.76
C HIS A 87 11.00 13.04 -9.56
N ASP A 88 11.14 12.79 -10.86
CA ASP A 88 9.99 12.60 -11.74
C ASP A 88 9.22 11.32 -11.42
N ALA A 89 9.94 10.25 -11.07
CA ALA A 89 9.35 8.97 -10.68
C ALA A 89 8.54 9.09 -9.36
N ALA A 90 9.07 9.85 -8.39
CA ALA A 90 8.40 10.08 -7.12
C ALA A 90 7.10 10.88 -7.30
N TYR A 91 7.12 11.94 -8.11
CA TYR A 91 5.91 12.70 -8.43
C TYR A 91 4.91 11.86 -9.20
N ALA A 92 5.35 11.13 -10.23
CA ALA A 92 4.48 10.26 -10.99
C ALA A 92 3.83 9.18 -10.10
N TRP A 93 4.56 8.62 -9.13
CA TRP A 93 4.01 7.68 -8.15
C TRP A 93 2.88 8.32 -7.32
N ALA A 94 3.11 9.54 -6.80
CA ALA A 94 2.15 10.24 -5.95
C ALA A 94 0.90 10.72 -6.72
N GLU A 95 1.06 11.12 -7.98
CA GLU A 95 -0.04 11.60 -8.81
C GLU A 95 -1.05 10.50 -9.16
N ARG A 96 -0.59 9.25 -9.23
CA ARG A 96 -1.43 8.08 -9.54
C ARG A 96 -2.04 7.41 -8.32
N ARG A 97 -1.79 7.88 -7.11
CA ARG A 97 -2.20 7.19 -5.87
C ARG A 97 -2.95 8.10 -4.93
N ARG A 98 -3.71 7.50 -4.03
CA ARG A 98 -4.29 8.14 -2.84
C ARG A 98 -4.17 7.22 -1.63
N ILE A 99 -4.13 7.81 -0.44
CA ILE A 99 -4.17 7.06 0.82
C ILE A 99 -5.56 7.22 1.42
N GLU A 100 -6.27 6.10 1.56
CA GLU A 100 -7.65 6.12 2.05
C GLU A 100 -7.94 4.99 3.03
N THR A 101 -9.02 5.15 3.79
CA THR A 101 -9.56 4.07 4.61
C THR A 101 -10.54 3.28 3.76
N HIS A 102 -10.27 1.98 3.61
CA HIS A 102 -11.12 1.10 2.83
C HIS A 102 -12.54 1.05 3.43
N PRO A 103 -13.59 1.27 2.64
CA PRO A 103 -14.96 1.49 3.15
C PRO A 103 -15.54 0.28 3.89
N ARG A 104 -15.15 -0.94 3.48
CA ARG A 104 -15.60 -2.18 4.09
C ARG A 104 -14.74 -2.69 5.25
N THR A 105 -13.43 -2.83 5.03
CA THR A 105 -12.51 -3.40 6.04
C THR A 105 -12.11 -2.38 7.10
N GLY A 106 -12.17 -1.08 6.82
CA GLY A 106 -11.69 -0.03 7.73
C GLY A 106 -10.16 0.09 7.80
N ALA A 107 -9.42 -0.67 6.97
CA ALA A 107 -7.96 -0.59 6.89
C ALA A 107 -7.52 0.62 6.06
N VAL A 108 -6.47 1.34 6.48
CA VAL A 108 -5.80 2.29 5.58
C VAL A 108 -5.09 1.53 4.47
N GLN A 109 -5.18 2.05 3.24
CA GLN A 109 -4.52 1.50 2.06
C GLN A 109 -3.92 2.62 1.19
N ILE A 110 -2.89 2.26 0.43
CA ILE A 110 -2.41 3.07 -0.69
C ILE A 110 -3.05 2.47 -1.93
N VAL A 111 -3.92 3.23 -2.61
CA VAL A 111 -4.66 2.74 -3.77
C VAL A 111 -4.25 3.52 -5.02
N GLU A 112 -4.16 2.84 -6.15
CA GLU A 112 -4.00 3.51 -7.44
C GLU A 112 -5.34 4.08 -7.92
N VAL A 113 -5.30 5.32 -8.41
CA VAL A 113 -6.45 6.02 -8.97
C VAL A 113 -6.57 5.67 -10.45
N ARG A 114 -7.65 4.98 -10.81
CA ARG A 114 -7.92 4.47 -12.16
C ARG A 114 -7.59 5.47 -13.27
N GLU A 115 -8.21 6.66 -13.25
CA GLU A 115 -8.03 7.68 -14.31
C GLU A 115 -6.55 7.97 -14.59
N ARG A 116 -5.75 8.03 -13.52
CA ARG A 116 -4.31 8.34 -13.59
C ARG A 116 -3.47 7.14 -14.01
N VAL A 117 -3.95 5.92 -13.76
CA VAL A 117 -3.35 4.69 -14.28
C VAL A 117 -3.62 4.58 -15.78
N GLU A 118 -4.86 4.82 -16.22
CA GLU A 118 -5.23 4.81 -17.65
C GLU A 118 -4.43 5.84 -18.45
N GLU A 119 -4.25 7.06 -17.92
CA GLU A 119 -3.43 8.12 -18.56
C GLU A 119 -1.95 7.74 -18.69
N ALA A 120 -1.38 7.12 -17.64
CA ALA A 120 0.05 6.84 -17.58
C ALA A 120 0.45 5.49 -18.20
N GLN A 121 -0.48 4.54 -18.20
CA GLN A 121 -0.28 3.16 -18.66
C GLN A 121 -1.48 2.74 -19.52
N PRO A 122 -1.53 3.17 -20.80
CA PRO A 122 -2.67 2.92 -21.68
C PRO A 122 -2.97 1.42 -21.86
N ASP A 123 -1.95 0.58 -21.77
CA ASP A 123 -2.12 -0.88 -21.88
C ASP A 123 -2.95 -1.45 -20.71
N LEU A 124 -2.95 -0.81 -19.54
CA LEU A 124 -3.77 -1.20 -18.39
C LEU A 124 -5.22 -0.75 -18.53
N ALA A 125 -5.52 0.19 -19.44
CA ALA A 125 -6.90 0.61 -19.71
C ALA A 125 -7.77 -0.56 -20.18
N ARG A 126 -7.17 -1.60 -20.79
CA ARG A 126 -7.84 -2.84 -21.21
C ARG A 126 -8.60 -3.54 -20.07
N TRP A 127 -8.19 -3.33 -18.82
CA TRP A 127 -8.84 -3.93 -17.66
C TRP A 127 -10.16 -3.27 -17.28
N TRP A 128 -10.38 -2.02 -17.72
CA TRP A 128 -11.61 -1.28 -17.47
C TRP A 128 -12.45 -1.01 -18.71
N THR A 129 -11.85 -0.99 -19.89
CA THR A 129 -12.60 -0.89 -21.14
C THR A 129 -13.01 -2.29 -21.61
N PRO A 130 -14.28 -2.50 -21.96
CA PRO A 130 -14.62 -3.63 -22.80
C PRO A 130 -13.90 -3.41 -24.13
N GLU A 131 -12.92 -4.24 -24.46
CA GLU A 131 -12.52 -4.36 -25.86
C GLU A 131 -13.79 -4.78 -26.61
N GLU A 132 -14.23 -3.97 -27.57
CA GLU A 132 -15.17 -4.44 -28.59
C GLU A 132 -14.42 -5.51 -29.37
N ALA A 133 -14.45 -6.75 -28.87
CA ALA A 133 -13.84 -7.87 -29.54
C ALA A 133 -14.37 -7.86 -30.99
N PRO A 134 -13.50 -7.78 -32.01
CA PRO A 134 -13.97 -7.95 -33.37
C PRO A 134 -14.67 -9.30 -33.42
N LEU A 135 -15.93 -9.30 -33.87
CA LEU A 135 -16.77 -10.48 -34.09
C LEU A 135 -16.10 -11.42 -35.10
N SER A 136 -15.03 -12.10 -34.70
CA SER A 136 -14.35 -13.12 -35.46
C SER A 136 -14.75 -14.46 -34.87
N MET A 137 -15.59 -15.16 -35.62
CA MET A 137 -16.09 -16.49 -35.31
C MET A 137 -14.96 -17.53 -35.35
N VAL A 138 -14.20 -17.62 -34.25
CA VAL A 138 -13.49 -18.85 -33.89
C VAL A 138 -14.07 -19.29 -32.56
N ALA A 139 -14.54 -20.55 -32.49
CA ALA A 139 -15.07 -21.12 -31.26
C ALA A 139 -13.93 -21.33 -30.25
N GLU A 140 -13.48 -20.24 -29.64
CA GLU A 140 -12.61 -20.26 -28.48
C GLU A 140 -13.44 -20.77 -27.29
N ALA A 141 -12.80 -21.58 -26.43
CA ALA A 141 -13.43 -22.04 -25.20
C ALA A 141 -13.98 -20.82 -24.42
N PRO A 142 -15.13 -20.95 -23.73
CA PRO A 142 -15.70 -19.82 -23.00
C PRO A 142 -14.64 -19.23 -22.06
N ILE A 143 -14.42 -17.91 -22.16
CA ILE A 143 -13.49 -17.19 -21.28
C ILE A 143 -13.89 -17.51 -19.84
N ARG A 144 -12.95 -18.05 -19.07
CA ARG A 144 -13.15 -18.35 -17.65
C ARG A 144 -12.49 -17.28 -16.83
N PHE A 145 -13.29 -16.40 -16.26
CA PHE A 145 -12.80 -15.45 -15.27
C PHE A 145 -12.55 -16.17 -13.94
N LEU A 146 -11.43 -15.87 -13.30
CA LEU A 146 -11.02 -16.50 -12.04
C LEU A 146 -12.03 -16.26 -10.91
N PHE A 147 -12.73 -15.11 -10.95
CA PHE A 147 -13.52 -14.59 -9.83
C PHE A 147 -15.02 -14.40 -10.17
N ASP A 148 -15.52 -15.05 -11.23
CA ASP A 148 -16.93 -14.91 -11.69
C ASP A 148 -17.97 -15.29 -10.60
N GLY A 149 -17.58 -16.16 -9.66
CA GLY A 149 -18.42 -16.57 -8.53
C GLY A 149 -18.44 -15.60 -7.33
N LEU A 150 -17.72 -14.48 -7.39
CA LEU A 150 -17.60 -13.51 -6.31
C LEU A 150 -18.31 -12.20 -6.67
N ASP A 151 -19.18 -11.73 -5.79
CA ASP A 151 -19.81 -10.41 -5.93
C ASP A 151 -18.92 -9.29 -5.36
N ASP A 152 -19.28 -8.04 -5.68
CA ASP A 152 -18.51 -6.86 -5.23
C ASP A 152 -18.43 -6.74 -3.72
N GLU A 153 -19.50 -7.15 -3.04
CA GLU A 153 -19.57 -7.11 -1.59
C GLU A 153 -18.51 -8.03 -0.97
N VAL A 154 -18.36 -9.24 -1.52
CA VAL A 154 -17.35 -10.21 -1.11
C VAL A 154 -15.93 -9.73 -1.46
N LEU A 155 -15.72 -9.16 -2.64
CA LEU A 155 -14.42 -8.61 -3.06
C LEU A 155 -13.98 -7.43 -2.18
N LEU A 156 -14.88 -6.49 -1.92
CA LEU A 156 -14.67 -5.42 -0.93
C LEU A 156 -14.42 -6.00 0.47
N GLY A 157 -15.07 -7.11 0.79
CA GLY A 157 -14.91 -7.85 2.04
C GLY A 157 -13.51 -8.39 2.28
N VAL A 158 -12.69 -8.54 1.23
CA VAL A 158 -11.28 -8.96 1.34
C VAL A 158 -10.29 -7.83 1.05
N GLY A 159 -10.76 -6.59 0.97
CA GLY A 159 -9.92 -5.40 0.84
C GLY A 159 -9.57 -5.02 -0.60
N VAL A 160 -10.27 -5.56 -1.61
CA VAL A 160 -10.15 -5.09 -3.00
C VAL A 160 -10.69 -3.66 -3.08
N PRO A 161 -9.89 -2.67 -3.53
CA PRO A 161 -10.36 -1.30 -3.67
C PRO A 161 -11.49 -1.18 -4.70
N GLU A 162 -12.42 -0.23 -4.49
CA GLU A 162 -13.58 -0.03 -5.36
C GLU A 162 -13.21 0.15 -6.84
N GLU A 163 -12.15 0.94 -7.10
CA GLU A 163 -11.65 1.20 -8.45
C GLU A 163 -11.30 -0.11 -9.19
N TRP A 164 -10.85 -1.13 -8.46
CA TRP A 164 -10.29 -2.38 -8.99
C TRP A 164 -11.29 -3.56 -9.06
N LEU A 165 -12.54 -3.38 -8.63
CA LEU A 165 -13.57 -4.44 -8.66
C LEU A 165 -13.83 -4.96 -10.07
N THR A 166 -13.91 -4.05 -11.06
CA THR A 166 -14.14 -4.43 -12.46
C THR A 166 -12.96 -5.20 -13.05
N PRO A 167 -11.69 -4.72 -12.97
CA PRO A 167 -10.51 -5.49 -13.35
C PRO A 167 -10.49 -6.89 -12.71
N VAL A 168 -10.70 -6.99 -11.40
CA VAL A 168 -10.70 -8.26 -10.67
C VAL A 168 -11.73 -9.22 -11.25
N ARG A 169 -12.99 -8.82 -11.42
CA ARG A 169 -14.02 -9.70 -11.99
C ARG A 169 -13.74 -10.16 -13.42
N ARG A 170 -12.96 -9.40 -14.18
CA ARG A 170 -12.61 -9.69 -15.57
C ARG A 170 -11.26 -10.40 -15.71
N THR A 171 -10.60 -10.72 -14.61
CA THR A 171 -9.27 -11.33 -14.64
C THR A 171 -9.33 -12.80 -15.02
N VAL A 172 -8.46 -13.20 -15.93
CA VAL A 172 -8.18 -14.59 -16.30
C VAL A 172 -6.86 -15.05 -15.68
N GLU A 173 -6.55 -16.35 -15.76
CA GLU A 173 -5.35 -16.95 -15.14
C GLU A 173 -4.05 -16.25 -15.57
N ASP A 174 -3.89 -15.98 -16.86
CA ASP A 174 -2.68 -15.38 -17.42
C ASP A 174 -2.42 -13.94 -16.95
N ASP A 175 -3.48 -13.19 -16.60
CA ASP A 175 -3.39 -11.78 -16.21
C ASP A 175 -3.26 -11.59 -14.68
N PHE A 176 -3.46 -12.64 -13.88
CA PHE A 176 -3.64 -12.50 -12.43
C PHE A 176 -2.43 -11.85 -11.74
N PHE A 177 -1.21 -12.28 -12.08
CA PHE A 177 -0.02 -11.76 -11.42
C PHE A 177 0.24 -10.30 -11.75
N ASP A 178 -0.03 -9.88 -13.00
CA ASP A 178 0.05 -8.48 -13.40
C ASP A 178 -0.97 -7.64 -12.63
N LEU A 179 -2.24 -8.09 -12.55
CA LEU A 179 -3.27 -7.42 -11.76
C LEU A 179 -2.86 -7.29 -10.28
N ALA A 180 -2.31 -8.35 -9.70
CA ALA A 180 -1.96 -8.42 -8.29
C ALA A 180 -0.92 -7.36 -7.88
N GLU A 181 -0.07 -6.89 -8.80
CA GLU A 181 0.90 -5.80 -8.53
C GLU A 181 0.23 -4.45 -8.20
N HIS A 182 -1.03 -4.29 -8.59
CA HIS A 182 -1.79 -3.06 -8.38
C HIS A 182 -2.75 -3.12 -7.20
N LEU A 183 -2.92 -4.29 -6.59
CA LEU A 183 -3.81 -4.49 -5.46
C LEU A 183 -3.07 -4.35 -4.12
N PRO A 184 -3.76 -3.91 -3.06
CA PRO A 184 -3.28 -4.12 -1.71
C PRO A 184 -2.93 -5.59 -1.46
N ARG A 185 -1.76 -5.86 -0.86
CA ARG A 185 -1.19 -7.21 -0.70
C ARG A 185 -2.16 -8.24 -0.09
N GLU A 186 -2.98 -7.85 0.87
CA GLU A 186 -3.98 -8.71 1.53
C GLU A 186 -5.08 -9.13 0.56
N ALA A 187 -5.52 -8.22 -0.31
CA ALA A 187 -6.49 -8.53 -1.35
C ALA A 187 -5.88 -9.47 -2.39
N ALA A 188 -4.65 -9.19 -2.84
CA ALA A 188 -3.93 -10.07 -3.76
C ALA A 188 -3.73 -11.49 -3.20
N GLU A 189 -3.34 -11.60 -1.92
CA GLU A 189 -3.19 -12.88 -1.21
C GLU A 189 -4.51 -13.64 -1.11
N ALA A 190 -5.60 -12.96 -0.72
CA ALA A 190 -6.93 -13.58 -0.60
C ALA A 190 -7.46 -14.06 -1.96
N LEU A 191 -7.26 -13.28 -3.02
CA LEU A 191 -7.63 -13.65 -4.38
C LEU A 191 -6.79 -14.82 -4.90
N LEU A 192 -5.49 -14.87 -4.60
CA LEU A 192 -4.63 -16.00 -4.96
C LEU A 192 -5.06 -17.29 -4.24
N GLU A 193 -5.38 -17.21 -2.95
CA GLU A 193 -5.91 -18.35 -2.19
C GLU A 193 -7.22 -18.85 -2.79
N TYR A 194 -8.13 -17.94 -3.16
CA TYR A 194 -9.38 -18.29 -3.83
C TYR A 194 -9.13 -18.94 -5.19
N ALA A 195 -8.28 -18.36 -6.03
CA ALA A 195 -7.95 -18.92 -7.34
C ALA A 195 -7.34 -20.33 -7.21
N SER A 196 -6.57 -20.58 -6.15
CA SER A 196 -5.89 -21.87 -5.92
C SER A 196 -6.78 -22.92 -5.27
N THR A 197 -7.70 -22.52 -4.38
CA THR A 197 -8.42 -23.44 -3.48
C THR A 197 -9.94 -23.37 -3.57
N GLY A 198 -10.48 -22.35 -4.24
CA GLY A 198 -11.90 -22.00 -4.26
C GLY A 198 -12.43 -21.45 -2.94
N ARG A 199 -11.56 -21.18 -1.96
CA ARG A 199 -11.93 -20.65 -0.64
C ARG A 199 -11.41 -19.24 -0.49
N LEU A 200 -12.31 -18.35 -0.08
CA LEU A 200 -11.96 -16.98 0.22
C LEU A 200 -11.82 -16.83 1.73
N GLN A 201 -10.65 -16.40 2.18
CA GLN A 201 -10.44 -16.06 3.59
C GLN A 201 -11.05 -14.68 3.87
N ALA A 202 -11.96 -14.60 4.84
CA ALA A 202 -12.56 -13.32 5.22
C ALA A 202 -11.49 -12.36 5.76
N ALA A 203 -11.58 -11.08 5.41
CA ALA A 203 -10.72 -10.07 6.04
C ALA A 203 -10.97 -10.06 7.55
N VAL A 204 -9.93 -9.72 8.30
CA VAL A 204 -10.07 -9.50 9.74
C VAL A 204 -10.92 -8.25 9.92
N PRO A 205 -12.10 -8.32 10.55
CA PRO A 205 -12.92 -7.13 10.73
C PRO A 205 -12.22 -6.15 11.68
N ALA A 206 -12.20 -4.86 11.32
CA ALA A 206 -11.84 -3.80 12.25
C ALA A 206 -12.81 -3.76 13.43
N ALA A 207 -12.32 -3.35 14.61
CA ALA A 207 -13.22 -2.82 15.63
C ALA A 207 -13.83 -1.51 15.10
N ALA A 208 -15.14 -1.34 15.24
CA ALA A 208 -15.93 -0.28 14.60
C ALA A 208 -15.53 1.18 14.95
N GLU A 209 -14.56 1.38 15.85
CA GLU A 209 -14.07 2.69 16.31
C GLU A 209 -12.53 2.74 16.40
N ALA A 210 -11.83 1.76 15.82
CA ALA A 210 -10.38 1.73 15.85
C ALA A 210 -9.78 2.74 14.86
N ASN A 211 -8.67 3.37 15.24
CA ASN A 211 -7.84 4.12 14.31
C ASN A 211 -7.52 3.23 13.08
N PRO A 212 -7.82 3.66 11.85
CA PRO A 212 -7.61 2.85 10.63
C PRO A 212 -6.18 2.30 10.47
N PHE A 213 -5.16 3.00 11.00
CA PHE A 213 -3.77 2.53 10.99
C PHE A 213 -3.51 1.35 11.94
N GLU A 214 -4.38 1.13 12.92
CA GLU A 214 -4.28 0.03 13.88
C GLU A 214 -4.91 -1.28 13.36
N HIS A 215 -5.55 -1.23 12.19
CA HIS A 215 -6.07 -2.41 11.52
C HIS A 215 -4.95 -3.45 11.31
N PRO A 216 -5.20 -4.77 11.51
CA PRO A 216 -4.18 -5.80 11.28
C PRO A 216 -3.53 -5.70 9.90
N ASP A 217 -4.31 -5.47 8.84
CA ASP A 217 -3.77 -5.30 7.47
C ASP A 217 -3.02 -3.97 7.28
N ALA A 218 -3.48 -2.89 7.93
CA ALA A 218 -2.76 -1.62 7.87
C ALA A 218 -1.40 -1.70 8.57
N ARG A 219 -1.33 -2.38 9.73
CA ARG A 219 -0.07 -2.60 10.48
C ARG A 219 0.96 -3.46 9.74
N ARG A 220 0.55 -4.19 8.68
CA ARG A 220 1.50 -4.90 7.79
C ARG A 220 2.28 -3.94 6.89
N ARG A 221 1.72 -2.74 6.64
CA ARG A 221 2.23 -1.74 5.69
C ARG A 221 2.75 -0.49 6.34
N PHE A 222 2.07 -0.05 7.40
CA PHE A 222 2.38 1.20 8.07
C PHE A 222 2.94 0.89 9.45
N VAL A 223 4.18 1.30 9.68
CA VAL A 223 4.83 1.17 10.98
C VAL A 223 4.91 2.55 11.62
N ALA A 224 4.37 2.67 12.83
CA ALA A 224 4.45 3.88 13.64
C ALA A 224 5.71 3.88 14.51
N PHE A 225 6.29 5.06 14.70
CA PHE A 225 7.50 5.26 15.47
C PHE A 225 7.26 6.29 16.57
N ASP A 226 7.50 5.89 17.82
CA ASP A 226 7.22 6.74 18.97
C ASP A 226 8.38 7.67 19.32
N ASN A 227 9.60 7.34 18.87
CA ASN A 227 10.82 8.08 19.14
C ASN A 227 11.88 7.86 18.03
N ALA A 228 12.97 8.62 18.13
CA ALA A 228 14.06 8.61 17.16
C ALA A 228 14.92 7.34 17.22
N ASP A 229 15.07 6.72 18.40
CA ASP A 229 15.89 5.52 18.54
C ASP A 229 15.23 4.32 17.83
N GLU A 230 13.90 4.18 17.96
CA GLU A 230 13.12 3.19 17.22
C GLU A 230 13.20 3.40 15.71
N LEU A 231 13.06 4.65 15.24
CA LEU A 231 13.17 4.98 13.82
C LEU A 231 14.58 4.66 13.29
N ALA A 232 15.63 5.05 14.01
CA ALA A 232 17.01 4.78 13.62
C ALA A 232 17.29 3.27 13.55
N ALA A 233 16.82 2.51 14.54
CA ALA A 233 16.93 1.05 14.54
C ALA A 233 16.20 0.41 13.34
N ALA A 234 15.01 0.93 13.00
CA ALA A 234 14.25 0.44 11.86
C ALA A 234 14.91 0.73 10.52
N LEU A 235 15.48 1.93 10.34
CA LEU A 235 16.20 2.31 9.12
C LEU A 235 17.47 1.49 8.90
N GLU A 236 18.11 0.97 9.96
CA GLU A 236 19.34 0.17 9.87
C GLU A 236 19.11 -1.34 9.74
N ALA A 237 17.92 -1.85 10.08
CA ALA A 237 17.62 -3.27 9.95
C ALA A 237 17.04 -3.63 8.57
N PRO A 238 17.21 -4.89 8.10
CA PRO A 238 16.41 -5.42 7.01
C PRO A 238 14.92 -5.34 7.37
N TRP A 239 14.12 -4.68 6.52
CA TRP A 239 12.70 -4.39 6.78
C TRP A 239 11.84 -5.61 7.06
N GLU A 240 12.20 -6.75 6.45
CA GLU A 240 11.59 -8.05 6.74
C GLU A 240 11.51 -8.30 8.25
N LYS A 241 12.50 -7.85 9.05
CA LYS A 241 12.50 -8.03 10.50
C LYS A 241 11.41 -7.24 11.24
N TRP A 242 10.90 -6.17 10.64
CA TRP A 242 9.85 -5.30 11.19
C TRP A 242 8.48 -5.58 10.58
N SER A 243 8.45 -6.07 9.33
CA SER A 243 7.25 -6.58 8.65
C SER A 243 6.95 -8.06 8.97
N ILE A 244 7.72 -8.74 9.83
CA ILE A 244 7.32 -10.05 10.42
C ILE A 244 6.13 -9.81 11.33
N PHE A 245 4.98 -9.70 10.70
CA PHE A 245 3.75 -10.18 11.24
C PHE A 245 3.12 -11.10 10.20
N LEU A 246 3.39 -12.37 10.47
CA LEU A 246 2.54 -13.51 10.17
C LEU A 246 1.08 -13.10 9.93
N HIS A 247 0.48 -13.75 8.93
CA HIS A 247 -0.95 -13.63 8.62
C HIS A 247 -1.77 -13.68 9.93
N PRO A 248 -2.79 -12.83 10.14
CA PRO A 248 -3.50 -12.75 11.43
C PRO A 248 -3.99 -14.10 11.99
N THR A 249 -4.34 -15.08 11.13
CA THR A 249 -4.68 -16.45 11.56
C THR A 249 -3.51 -17.28 12.10
N GLN A 250 -2.26 -16.93 11.76
CA GLN A 250 -1.05 -17.54 12.32
C GLN A 250 -0.68 -16.93 13.69
N ARG A 251 -1.13 -15.71 14.01
CA ARG A 251 -0.96 -15.12 15.36
C ARG A 251 -1.75 -15.88 16.42
N GLU A 252 -2.96 -16.37 16.13
CA GLU A 252 -3.73 -17.19 17.09
C GLU A 252 -3.03 -18.51 17.42
N VAL A 253 -2.31 -19.09 16.45
CA VAL A 253 -1.55 -20.32 16.66
C VAL A 253 -0.30 -20.05 17.49
N VAL A 254 0.41 -18.94 17.28
CA VAL A 254 1.63 -18.58 18.01
C VAL A 254 1.34 -18.00 19.41
N ALA A 255 0.25 -17.27 19.59
CA ALA A 255 -0.15 -16.68 20.88
C ALA A 255 -0.83 -17.69 21.83
N ARG A 256 -1.22 -18.87 21.34
CA ARG A 256 -1.70 -19.97 22.19
C ARG A 256 -0.52 -20.56 22.97
N ARG A 257 -0.56 -20.45 24.30
CA ARG A 257 0.26 -21.29 25.17
C ARG A 257 -0.23 -22.74 25.05
N TYR A 258 0.48 -23.57 24.31
CA TYR A 258 0.28 -25.01 24.33
C TYR A 258 0.94 -25.58 25.59
N ASN A 259 0.17 -26.27 26.43
CA ASN A 259 0.70 -27.04 27.56
C ASN A 259 1.26 -28.41 27.10
N GLY A 260 2.07 -28.44 26.02
CA GLY A 260 2.69 -29.65 25.50
C GLY A 260 3.22 -29.52 24.06
N PRO A 261 4.07 -30.46 23.59
CA PRO A 261 4.61 -30.43 22.24
C PRO A 261 3.50 -30.66 21.21
N ALA A 262 3.27 -29.67 20.34
CA ALA A 262 2.34 -29.74 19.23
C ALA A 262 3.01 -30.46 18.03
N ARG A 263 2.26 -31.35 17.38
CA ARG A 263 2.53 -31.84 16.01
C ARG A 263 1.56 -31.14 15.05
#